data_AF-A0AAV9FG29-F1
#
_entry.id   AF-A0AAV9FG29-F1
#
_cell.length_a   1.000
_cell.length_b   1.000
_cell.length_c   1.000
_cell.angle_alpha   90.00
_cell.angle_beta   90.00
_cell.angle_gamma   90.00
#
_symmetry.space_group_name_H-M   'P 1'
#
loop_
_entity.id
_entity.type
_entity.pdbx_description
1 polymer ?
#
loop_
_entity_poly.entity_id
_entity_poly.type
_entity_poly.pdbx_seq_one_letter_code
_entity_poly.pdbx_strand_id
1 'polypeptide(L)'
;MCSMLTFQMVVLLLVSRFYRHSILILQRAVREWNNHKKLNFSVNFGDIVDGHCPKEESVNAVQKVMNEFEKFNGSVYHMIGNHCLYNLPRSALITLLKMPGRAYYDFSPTPSYKFIVLDAYDVSAIGWPQDHPLTTEAMNILRDKNPNTEKQS
;
A
#
# COMPACT_ATOMS: atom_id res chain seq x y z
N MET A 1 -29.12 17.30 -2.16
CA MET A 1 -28.48 16.51 -1.09
C MET A 1 -26.99 16.81 -1.13
N CYS A 2 -26.45 17.41 -0.06
CA CYS A 2 -25.02 17.67 0.06
C CYS A 2 -24.31 16.35 0.36
N SER A 3 -23.61 15.77 -0.61
CA SER A 3 -22.86 14.52 -0.44
C SER A 3 -21.63 14.79 0.42
N MET A 4 -21.75 14.65 1.75
CA MET A 4 -20.58 14.63 2.63
C MET A 4 -19.71 13.43 2.28
N LEU A 5 -18.52 13.70 1.75
CA LEU A 5 -17.50 12.68 1.52
C LEU A 5 -16.99 12.19 2.88
N THR A 6 -17.35 10.97 3.28
CA THR A 6 -16.76 10.34 4.46
C THR A 6 -15.77 9.29 3.99
N PHE A 7 -14.50 9.43 4.36
CA PHE A 7 -13.44 8.45 4.10
C PHE A 7 -12.70 8.14 5.40
N GLN A 8 -12.13 6.94 5.51
CA GLN A 8 -11.33 6.54 6.65
C GLN A 8 -9.95 6.08 6.18
N MET A 9 -8.93 6.53 6.91
CA MET A 9 -7.53 6.29 6.63
C MET A 9 -7.07 5.03 7.37
N VAL A 10 -6.48 4.08 6.65
CA VAL A 10 -5.77 2.95 7.26
C VAL A 10 -4.28 3.22 7.12
N VAL A 11 -3.64 3.57 8.23
CA VAL A 11 -2.18 3.54 8.36
C VAL A 11 -1.83 2.37 9.25
N LEU A 12 -1.10 1.40 8.71
CA LEU A 12 -0.47 0.35 9.51
C LEU A 12 0.78 0.93 10.19
N LEU A 13 0.59 1.71 11.26
CA LEU A 13 1.67 2.10 12.15
C LEU A 13 1.99 0.93 13.09
N LEU A 14 3.00 0.13 12.75
CA LEU A 14 3.46 -0.97 13.61
C LEU A 14 4.71 -0.55 14.41
N VAL A 15 4.50 0.25 15.47
CA VAL A 15 5.54 0.47 16.52
C VAL A 15 5.81 -0.83 17.29
N SER A 16 4.83 -1.73 17.39
CA SER A 16 4.96 -3.12 17.83
C SER A 16 4.20 -4.04 16.87
N ARG A 17 4.86 -5.08 16.34
CA ARG A 17 4.33 -5.93 15.26
C ARG A 17 3.48 -7.09 15.78
N PHE A 18 2.16 -6.91 15.83
CA PHE A 18 1.20 -7.98 16.16
C PHE A 18 0.55 -8.57 14.90
N TYR A 19 1.32 -9.34 14.12
CA TYR A 19 0.93 -9.78 12.77
C TYR A 19 -0.40 -10.54 12.71
N ARG A 20 -0.58 -11.56 13.57
CA ARG A 20 -1.83 -12.34 13.60
C ARG A 20 -3.03 -11.54 14.09
N HIS A 21 -2.80 -10.47 14.85
CA HIS A 21 -3.86 -9.61 15.34
C HIS A 21 -4.25 -8.52 14.33
N SER A 22 -3.32 -8.11 13.45
CA SER A 22 -3.58 -7.08 12.43
C SER A 22 -4.76 -7.42 11.52
N ILE A 23 -4.89 -8.68 11.10
CA ILE A 23 -6.03 -9.12 10.28
C ILE A 23 -7.35 -9.07 11.05
N LEU A 24 -7.34 -9.34 12.36
CA LEU A 24 -8.53 -9.23 13.21
C LEU A 24 -8.96 -7.77 13.38
N ILE A 25 -8.00 -6.84 13.43
CA ILE A 25 -8.27 -5.40 13.45
C ILE A 25 -8.89 -4.99 12.11
N LEU A 26 -8.33 -5.40 10.97
CA LEU A 26 -8.91 -5.10 9.66
C LEU A 26 -10.33 -5.65 9.54
N GLN A 27 -10.56 -6.90 9.95
CA GLN A 27 -11.89 -7.51 9.96
C GLN A 27 -12.90 -6.71 10.81
N ARG A 28 -12.48 -6.20 11.98
CA ARG A 28 -13.32 -5.32 12.81
C ARG A 28 -13.58 -4.00 12.09
N ALA A 29 -12.55 -3.38 11.52
CA ALA A 29 -12.65 -2.11 10.82
C ALA A 29 -13.62 -2.21 9.64
N VAL A 30 -13.49 -3.23 8.78
CA VAL A 30 -14.40 -3.47 7.64
C VAL A 30 -15.84 -3.66 8.09
N ARG A 31 -16.07 -4.41 9.18
CA ARG A 31 -17.43 -4.55 9.76
C ARG A 31 -18.00 -3.21 10.23
N GLU A 32 -17.23 -2.43 10.98
CA GLU A 32 -17.67 -1.12 11.45
C GLU A 32 -17.92 -0.14 10.30
N TRP A 33 -17.07 -0.16 9.27
CA TRP A 33 -17.24 0.65 8.07
C TRP A 33 -18.53 0.32 7.33
N ASN A 34 -18.82 -0.98 7.16
CA ASN A 34 -20.06 -1.46 6.56
C ASN A 34 -21.29 -1.09 7.41
N ASN A 35 -21.19 -1.18 8.74
CA ASN A 35 -22.26 -0.79 9.66
C ASN A 35 -22.55 0.71 9.63
N HIS A 36 -21.51 1.54 9.44
CA HIS A 36 -21.65 2.99 9.37
C HIS A 36 -22.43 3.45 8.12
N LYS A 37 -22.45 2.67 7.03
CA LYS A 37 -23.21 2.89 5.78
C LYS A 37 -23.02 4.25 5.07
N LYS A 38 -22.10 5.09 5.55
CA LYS A 38 -21.80 6.43 4.98
C LYS A 38 -20.45 6.49 4.28
N LEU A 39 -19.67 5.42 4.29
CA LEU A 39 -18.35 5.37 3.67
C LEU A 39 -18.47 4.89 2.23
N ASN A 40 -17.99 5.69 1.28
CA ASN A 40 -18.04 5.36 -0.15
C ASN A 40 -16.78 4.61 -0.63
N PHE A 41 -15.65 4.87 0.03
CA PHE A 41 -14.37 4.23 -0.29
C PHE A 41 -13.43 4.22 0.92
N SER A 42 -12.38 3.42 0.86
CA SER A 42 -11.26 3.43 1.81
C SER A 42 -9.92 3.46 1.06
N VAL A 43 -8.87 3.94 1.73
CA VAL A 43 -7.52 3.99 1.18
C VAL A 43 -6.55 3.28 2.12
N ASN A 44 -5.82 2.31 1.59
CA ASN A 44 -4.74 1.60 2.25
C ASN A 44 -3.38 2.19 1.85
N PHE A 45 -2.64 2.72 2.83
CA PHE A 45 -1.40 3.49 2.62
C PHE A 45 -0.13 2.64 2.41
N GLY A 46 -0.27 1.39 1.98
CA GLY A 46 0.85 0.49 1.72
C GLY A 46 1.15 -0.45 2.87
N ASP A 47 2.35 -1.05 2.84
CA ASP A 47 2.86 -2.04 3.81
C ASP A 47 1.84 -3.09 4.26
N ILE A 48 1.12 -3.63 3.27
CA ILE A 48 0.08 -4.64 3.47
C ILE A 48 0.65 -5.98 3.97
N VAL A 49 1.94 -6.20 3.74
CA VAL A 49 2.73 -7.35 4.18
C VAL A 49 3.97 -6.84 4.89
N ASP A 50 4.41 -7.54 5.94
CA ASP A 50 5.62 -7.17 6.66
C ASP A 50 6.89 -7.52 5.89
N GLY A 51 7.93 -6.69 6.00
CA GLY A 51 9.22 -6.87 5.34
C GLY A 51 9.98 -8.15 5.72
N HIS A 52 9.59 -8.82 6.81
CA HIS A 52 10.18 -10.07 7.28
C HIS A 52 9.29 -11.28 6.98
N CYS A 53 8.17 -11.09 6.28
CA CYS A 53 7.38 -12.21 5.78
C CYS A 53 8.24 -13.05 4.82
N PRO A 54 8.27 -14.38 4.94
CA PRO A 54 8.91 -15.21 3.92
C PRO A 54 8.35 -14.89 2.53
N LYS A 55 9.19 -14.81 1.50
CA LYS A 55 8.77 -14.40 0.15
C LYS A 55 7.74 -15.38 -0.43
N GLU A 56 7.89 -16.66 -0.12
CA GLU A 56 7.00 -17.74 -0.50
C GLU A 56 5.60 -17.59 0.12
N GLU A 57 5.53 -17.00 1.31
CA GLU A 57 4.27 -16.76 2.02
C GLU A 57 3.66 -15.39 1.70
N SER A 58 4.46 -14.46 1.17
CA SER A 58 4.07 -13.06 0.98
C SER A 58 2.86 -12.90 0.05
N VAL A 59 2.79 -13.66 -1.05
CA VAL A 59 1.62 -13.64 -1.96
C VAL A 59 0.35 -14.04 -1.20
N ASN A 60 0.41 -15.12 -0.42
CA ASN A 60 -0.72 -15.61 0.36
C ASN A 60 -1.10 -14.62 1.48
N ALA A 61 -0.12 -13.96 2.10
CA ALA A 61 -0.37 -12.94 3.10
C ALA A 61 -1.10 -11.73 2.51
N VAL A 62 -0.62 -11.19 1.38
CA VAL A 62 -1.29 -10.10 0.66
C VAL A 62 -2.70 -10.51 0.27
N GLN A 63 -2.89 -11.71 -0.31
CA GLN A 63 -4.21 -12.17 -0.73
C GLN A 63 -5.20 -12.29 0.44
N LYS A 64 -4.76 -12.77 1.61
CA LYS A 64 -5.60 -12.81 2.81
C LYS A 64 -6.09 -11.43 3.23
N VAL A 65 -5.21 -10.43 3.20
CA VAL A 65 -5.57 -9.05 3.55
C VAL A 65 -6.50 -8.44 2.48
N MET A 66 -6.23 -8.69 1.20
CA MET A 66 -7.09 -8.26 0.09
C MET A 66 -8.50 -8.87 0.19
N ASN A 67 -8.61 -10.16 0.52
CA ASN A 67 -9.91 -10.82 0.71
C ASN A 67 -10.73 -10.19 1.85
N GLU A 68 -10.09 -9.60 2.86
CA GLU A 68 -10.79 -8.86 3.91
C GLU A 68 -11.24 -7.48 3.43
N PHE A 69 -10.39 -6.76 2.69
CA PHE A 69 -10.77 -5.49 2.07
C PHE A 69 -11.93 -5.65 1.07
N GLU A 70 -11.98 -6.74 0.33
CA GLU A 70 -13.08 -7.06 -0.61
C GLU A 70 -14.45 -7.22 0.06
N LYS A 71 -14.51 -7.41 1.38
CA LYS A 71 -15.77 -7.47 2.14
C LYS A 71 -16.34 -6.07 2.44
N PHE A 72 -15.58 -5.00 2.19
CA PHE A 72 -16.06 -3.63 2.35
C PHE A 72 -17.05 -3.28 1.22
N ASN A 73 -18.17 -2.65 1.57
CA ASN A 73 -19.25 -2.32 0.62
C ASN A 73 -18.95 -1.12 -0.30
N GLY A 74 -17.70 -0.64 -0.31
CA GLY A 74 -17.24 0.47 -1.16
C GLY A 74 -15.91 0.13 -1.84
N SER A 75 -15.40 1.07 -2.63
CA SER A 75 -14.10 0.87 -3.30
C SER A 75 -12.95 0.93 -2.31
N VAL A 76 -11.90 0.13 -2.53
CA VAL A 76 -10.65 0.20 -1.77
C VAL A 76 -9.53 0.56 -2.73
N TYR A 77 -8.78 1.59 -2.38
CA TYR A 77 -7.63 2.05 -3.14
C TYR A 77 -6.35 1.75 -2.36
N HIS A 78 -5.37 1.19 -3.05
CA HIS A 78 -4.14 0.71 -2.42
C HIS A 78 -2.94 1.52 -2.90
N MET A 79 -1.99 1.69 -2.00
CA MET A 79 -0.64 2.19 -2.28
C MET A 79 0.37 1.06 -2.08
N ILE A 80 1.56 1.22 -2.67
CA ILE A 80 2.70 0.35 -2.40
C ILE A 80 3.54 0.98 -1.28
N GLY A 81 3.99 0.17 -0.33
CA GLY A 81 5.00 0.56 0.66
C GLY A 81 6.31 -0.20 0.46
N ASN A 82 7.36 0.16 1.19
CA ASN A 82 8.66 -0.49 1.11
C ASN A 82 8.59 -1.95 1.52
N HIS A 83 7.80 -2.29 2.55
CA HIS A 83 7.69 -3.68 2.99
C HIS A 83 7.08 -4.56 1.89
N CYS A 84 6.16 -4.01 1.09
CA CYS A 84 5.65 -4.71 -0.09
C CYS A 84 6.79 -5.02 -1.08
N LEU A 85 7.64 -4.03 -1.37
CA LEU A 85 8.73 -4.11 -2.35
C LEU A 85 9.93 -4.94 -1.88
N TYR A 86 10.11 -5.13 -0.58
CA TYR A 86 11.11 -6.08 -0.04
C TYR A 86 10.73 -7.55 -0.37
N ASN A 87 9.43 -7.82 -0.44
CA ASN A 87 8.90 -9.17 -0.52
C ASN A 87 8.51 -9.59 -1.94
N LEU A 88 7.84 -8.70 -2.67
CA LEU A 88 7.21 -9.03 -3.95
C LEU A 88 7.65 -8.06 -5.06
N PRO A 89 7.77 -8.55 -6.31
CA PRO A 89 8.08 -7.68 -7.43
C PRO A 89 6.92 -6.70 -7.68
N ARG A 90 7.26 -5.48 -8.11
CA ARG A 90 6.30 -4.40 -8.37
C ARG A 90 5.15 -4.82 -9.29
N SER A 91 5.44 -5.55 -10.37
CA SER A 91 4.42 -6.03 -11.31
C SER A 91 3.40 -6.98 -10.66
N ALA A 92 3.86 -7.86 -9.76
CA ALA A 92 2.97 -8.73 -9.00
C ALA A 92 2.12 -7.91 -8.02
N LEU A 93 2.70 -6.91 -7.34
CA LEU A 93 1.96 -6.04 -6.42
C LEU A 93 0.87 -5.23 -7.13
N ILE A 94 1.17 -4.63 -8.30
CA ILE A 94 0.19 -3.91 -9.11
C ILE A 94 -1.02 -4.81 -9.42
N THR A 95 -0.77 -6.08 -9.74
CA THR A 95 -1.81 -7.07 -10.05
C THR A 95 -2.58 -7.49 -8.80
N LEU A 96 -1.90 -7.89 -7.73
CA LEU A 96 -2.50 -8.35 -6.47
C LEU A 96 -3.33 -7.26 -5.78
N LEU A 97 -2.87 -6.01 -5.84
CA LEU A 97 -3.55 -4.84 -5.26
C LEU A 97 -4.58 -4.22 -6.20
N LYS A 98 -4.86 -4.86 -7.35
CA LYS A 98 -5.85 -4.41 -8.35
C LYS A 98 -5.67 -2.96 -8.79
N MET A 99 -4.42 -2.52 -8.90
CA MET A 99 -4.07 -1.17 -9.36
C MET A 99 -4.27 -1.04 -10.88
N PRO A 100 -4.50 0.18 -11.41
CA PRO A 100 -4.75 0.39 -12.84
C PRO A 100 -3.44 0.37 -13.67
N GLY A 101 -2.75 -0.78 -13.66
CA GLY A 101 -1.52 -1.04 -14.42
C GLY A 101 -0.25 -0.37 -13.91
N ARG A 102 -0.36 0.57 -12.96
CA ARG A 102 0.75 1.34 -12.35
C ARG A 102 0.46 1.66 -10.90
N ALA A 103 1.53 1.93 -10.14
CA ALA A 103 1.47 2.22 -8.70
C ALA A 103 1.17 3.69 -8.36
N TYR A 104 1.07 4.56 -9.37
CA TYR A 104 0.50 5.90 -9.26
C TYR A 104 -0.74 5.99 -10.15
N TYR A 105 -1.79 6.63 -9.65
CA TYR A 105 -3.05 6.78 -10.38
C TYR A 105 -3.94 7.82 -9.70
N ASP A 106 -5.01 8.20 -10.37
CA ASP A 106 -6.03 9.07 -9.79
C ASP A 106 -7.40 8.40 -9.78
N PHE A 107 -8.26 8.87 -8.88
CA PHE A 107 -9.68 8.49 -8.87
C PHE A 107 -10.52 9.66 -8.35
N SER A 108 -11.80 9.69 -8.74
CA SER A 108 -12.75 10.72 -8.30
C SER A 108 -13.95 10.05 -7.65
N PRO A 109 -14.00 9.95 -6.31
CA PRO A 109 -15.11 9.31 -5.62
C PRO A 109 -16.40 10.15 -5.70
N THR A 110 -16.27 11.45 -5.97
CA THR A 110 -17.37 12.36 -6.31
C THR A 110 -16.92 13.36 -7.38
N PRO A 111 -17.83 14.05 -8.09
CA PRO A 111 -17.46 15.01 -9.13
C PRO A 111 -16.61 16.20 -8.64
N SER A 112 -16.65 16.49 -7.34
CA SER A 112 -15.98 17.66 -6.75
C SER A 112 -14.60 17.36 -6.16
N TYR A 113 -14.24 16.09 -6.02
CA TYR A 113 -12.98 15.69 -5.39
C TYR A 113 -12.22 14.71 -6.28
N LYS A 114 -10.93 15.01 -6.47
CA LYS A 114 -9.97 14.15 -7.16
C LYS A 114 -8.87 13.75 -6.19
N PHE A 115 -8.65 12.46 -6.06
CA PHE A 115 -7.56 11.89 -5.28
C PHE A 115 -6.44 11.48 -6.22
N ILE A 116 -5.20 11.81 -5.85
CA ILE A 116 -3.99 11.46 -6.59
C ILE A 116 -3.16 10.55 -5.69
N VAL A 117 -3.00 9.30 -6.12
CA VAL A 117 -2.15 8.30 -5.49
C VAL A 117 -0.78 8.37 -6.16
N LEU A 118 0.25 8.63 -5.37
CA LEU A 118 1.63 8.73 -5.82
C LEU A 118 2.39 7.44 -5.52
N ASP A 119 3.31 7.11 -6.42
CA ASP A 119 4.29 6.05 -6.22
C ASP A 119 5.52 6.65 -5.52
N ALA A 120 5.54 6.56 -4.19
CA ALA A 120 6.66 7.07 -3.38
C ALA A 120 7.97 6.30 -3.62
N TYR A 121 7.93 5.21 -4.39
CA TYR A 121 9.07 4.37 -4.72
C TYR A 121 9.37 4.38 -6.22
N ASP A 122 8.91 5.36 -6.99
CA ASP A 122 9.20 5.46 -8.43
C ASP A 122 10.71 5.62 -8.66
N VAL A 123 11.33 6.66 -8.08
CA VAL A 123 12.80 6.77 -7.99
C VAL A 123 13.24 6.19 -6.66
N SER A 124 13.69 4.92 -6.67
CA SER A 124 13.99 4.18 -5.45
C SER A 124 15.10 3.15 -5.65
N ALA A 125 15.90 2.94 -4.59
CA ALA A 125 16.90 1.87 -4.53
C ALA A 125 16.29 0.46 -4.42
N ILE A 126 14.98 0.38 -4.19
CA ILE A 126 14.20 -0.86 -4.07
C ILE A 126 12.99 -0.83 -5.02
N GLY A 127 12.49 -2.01 -5.40
CA GLY A 127 11.24 -2.16 -6.15
C GLY A 127 11.37 -2.12 -7.68
N TRP A 128 12.57 -1.87 -8.19
CA TRP A 128 12.95 -2.03 -9.60
C TRP A 128 14.12 -3.01 -9.73
N PRO A 129 14.36 -3.60 -10.92
CA PRO A 129 15.60 -4.32 -11.20
C PRO A 129 16.85 -3.49 -10.91
N GLN A 130 17.96 -4.16 -10.60
CA GLN A 130 19.21 -3.49 -10.19
C GLN A 130 19.81 -2.62 -11.30
N ASP A 131 19.62 -3.01 -12.56
CA ASP A 131 20.08 -2.33 -13.77
C ASP A 131 19.08 -1.28 -14.29
N HIS A 132 17.96 -1.06 -13.60
CA HIS A 132 16.97 -0.07 -14.01
C HIS A 132 17.52 1.37 -13.86
N PRO A 133 17.24 2.29 -14.81
CA PRO A 133 17.71 3.68 -14.73
C PRO A 133 17.30 4.38 -13.43
N LEU A 134 16.05 4.19 -12.98
CA LEU A 134 15.54 4.80 -11.74
C LEU A 134 16.22 4.23 -10.48
N THR A 135 16.61 2.95 -10.48
CA THR A 135 17.42 2.37 -9.40
C THR A 135 18.80 3.02 -9.37
N THR A 136 19.42 3.18 -10.54
CA THR A 136 20.74 3.80 -10.67
C THR A 136 20.72 5.24 -10.19
N GLU A 137 19.72 6.02 -10.62
CA GLU A 137 19.51 7.40 -10.18
C GLU A 137 19.31 7.47 -8.66
N ALA A 138 18.42 6.66 -8.10
CA ALA A 138 18.17 6.62 -6.66
C ALA A 138 19.43 6.26 -5.87
N MET A 139 20.22 5.29 -6.35
CA MET A 139 21.49 4.92 -5.72
C MET A 139 22.53 6.03 -5.77
N ASN A 140 22.55 6.84 -6.84
CA ASN A 140 23.45 7.99 -6.93
C ASN A 140 23.05 9.08 -5.93
N ILE A 141 21.75 9.41 -5.84
CA ILE A 141 21.24 10.35 -4.82
C ILE A 141 21.56 9.84 -3.42
N LEU A 142 21.32 8.56 -3.15
CA LEU A 142 21.56 7.95 -1.85
C LEU A 142 23.05 7.94 -1.47
N ARG A 143 23.95 7.70 -2.42
CA ARG A 143 25.41 7.77 -2.19
C ARG A 143 25.88 9.19 -1.91
N ASP A 144 25.32 10.18 -2.61
CA ASP A 144 25.67 11.60 -2.44
C ASP A 144 25.14 12.17 -1.11
N LYS A 145 23.93 11.78 -0.70
CA LYS A 145 23.23 12.40 0.44
C LYS A 145 23.30 11.62 1.75
N ASN A 146 23.41 10.30 1.71
CA ASN A 146 23.48 9.48 2.93
C ASN A 146 24.96 9.11 3.20
N PRO A 147 25.60 9.62 4.26
CA PRO A 147 27.00 9.30 4.57
C PRO A 147 27.18 7.90 5.17
N ASN A 148 26.11 7.20 5.57
CA ASN A 148 26.22 5.89 6.21
C ASN A 148 26.77 4.84 5.26
N THR A 149 27.59 3.92 5.77
CA THR A 149 28.10 2.76 5.02
C THR A 149 26.96 1.79 4.71
N GLU A 150 26.06 1.57 5.68
CA GLU A 150 24.83 0.81 5.51
C GLU A 150 23.68 1.73 5.10
N LYS A 151 23.28 1.67 3.83
CA LYS A 151 22.26 2.56 3.27
C LYS A 151 20.81 2.26 3.72
N GLN A 152 20.60 1.20 4.50
CA GLN A 152 19.30 0.77 5.04
C GLN A 152 19.17 1.03 6.56
N SER A 153 20.15 1.71 7.16
CA SER A 153 20.16 2.08 8.58
C SER A 153 19.43 3.39 8.86
#